data_AF-A0A2R4FJM4-F1
#
_entry.id   AF-A0A2R4FJM4-F1
#
_cell.length_a   1.000
_cell.length_b   1.000
_cell.length_c   1.000
_cell.angle_alpha   90.00
_cell.angle_beta   90.00
_cell.angle_gamma   90.00
#
_symmetry.space_group_name_H-M   'P 1'
#
loop_
_entity.id
_entity.type
_entity.pdbx_description
1 polymer ?
#
loop_
_entity_poly.entity_id
_entity_poly.type
_entity_poly.pdbx_seq_one_letter_code
_entity_poly.pdbx_strand_id
1 'polypeptide(L)' 'MRLRHVTIDCSDPYEMATFWSRLTGWPISGIDQPGDDEVLVEAPGPVLGLLFVRVSEPLSAKN' A
#
# COMPACT_ATOMS: atom_id res chain seq x y z
N MET A 1 -4.19 -3.80 22.90
CA MET A 1 -3.28 -3.84 21.74
C MET A 1 -4.14 -3.78 20.48
N ARG A 2 -3.85 -2.87 19.53
CA ARG A 2 -4.61 -2.75 18.28
C ARG A 2 -3.62 -2.77 17.11
N LEU A 3 -3.83 -3.65 16.14
CA LEU A 3 -3.10 -3.64 14.87
C LEU A 3 -3.39 -2.31 14.15
N ARG A 4 -2.41 -1.75 13.44
CA ARG A 4 -2.60 -0.47 12.70
C ARG A 4 -2.64 -0.66 11.20
N HIS A 5 -1.69 -1.40 10.65
CA HIS A 5 -1.55 -1.59 9.20
C HIS A 5 -1.19 -3.04 8.87
N VAL A 6 -1.49 -3.41 7.63
CA VAL A 6 -0.90 -4.56 6.95
C VAL A 6 0.10 -4.01 5.94
N THR A 7 1.35 -4.48 5.98
CA THR A 7 2.41 -4.07 5.04
C THR A 7 2.52 -5.07 3.90
N ILE A 8 2.65 -4.57 2.67
CA ILE A 8 2.70 -5.35 1.44
C ILE A 8 3.90 -4.90 0.63
N ASP A 9 4.77 -5.85 0.27
CA ASP A 9 5.93 -5.60 -0.58
C ASP A 9 5.52 -5.55 -2.06
N CYS A 10 6.05 -4.57 -2.80
CA CYS A 10 5.78 -4.43 -4.23
C CYS A 10 6.90 -3.65 -4.95
N SER A 11 6.93 -3.70 -6.28
CA SER A 11 7.91 -2.95 -7.08
C SER A 11 7.55 -1.46 -7.23
N ASP A 12 6.25 -1.16 -7.32
CA ASP A 12 5.70 0.20 -7.43
C ASP A 12 4.60 0.42 -6.37
N PRO A 13 4.95 1.05 -5.23
CA PRO A 13 4.00 1.32 -4.15
C PRO A 13 2.82 2.20 -4.56
N TYR A 14 3.05 3.23 -5.38
CA TYR A 14 2.01 4.19 -5.71
C TYR A 14 1.01 3.61 -6.72
N GLU A 15 1.49 2.84 -7.69
CA GLU A 15 0.62 2.10 -8.61
C GLU A 15 -0.24 1.08 -7.85
N MET A 16 0.39 0.31 -6.96
CA MET A 16 -0.32 -0.68 -6.14
C MET A 16 -1.35 -0.03 -5.21
N ALA A 17 -0.97 1.05 -4.52
CA ALA A 17 -1.88 1.82 -3.67
C ALA A 17 -3.05 2.40 -4.48
N THR A 18 -2.81 2.87 -5.70
CA THR A 18 -3.86 3.37 -6.61
C THR A 18 -4.86 2.27 -6.97
N PHE A 19 -4.39 1.07 -7.27
CA PHE A 19 -5.26 -0.08 -7.51
C PHE A 19 -6.14 -0.37 -6.30
N TRP A 20 -5.55 -0.49 -5.11
CA TRP A 20 -6.28 -0.80 -3.88
C TRP A 20 -7.23 0.32 -3.45
N SER A 21 -6.83 1.58 -3.62
CA SER A 21 -7.68 2.74 -3.38
C SER A 21 -8.94 2.68 -4.25
N ARG A 22 -8.81 2.37 -5.54
CA ARG A 22 -9.96 2.20 -6.45
C ARG A 22 -10.82 0.99 -6.08
N LEU A 23 -10.19 -0.12 -5.70
CA LEU A 23 -10.90 -1.36 -5.35
C LEU A 23 -11.71 -1.22 -4.06
N THR A 24 -11.15 -0.55 -3.06
CA THR A 24 -11.75 -0.42 -1.72
C THR A 24 -12.56 0.86 -1.53
N GLY A 25 -12.31 1.88 -2.37
CA GLY A 25 -12.81 3.25 -2.19
C GLY A 25 -12.07 4.05 -1.10
N TRP A 26 -10.98 3.52 -0.54
CA TRP A 26 -10.22 4.18 0.52
C TRP A 26 -9.19 5.16 -0.07
N PRO A 27 -8.99 6.34 0.54
CA PRO A 27 -8.04 7.31 0.02
C PRO A 27 -6.59 6.84 0.21
N ILE A 28 -5.73 7.18 -0.74
CA ILE A 28 -4.28 7.22 -0.50
C ILE A 28 -4.01 8.38 0.46
N SER A 29 -3.03 8.24 1.36
CA SER A 29 -2.67 9.32 2.27
C SER A 29 -2.27 10.58 1.49
N GLY A 30 -2.73 11.75 1.97
CA GLY A 30 -2.54 13.02 1.28
C GLY A 30 -1.09 13.53 1.25
N ILE A 31 -0.18 12.83 1.92
CA ILE A 31 1.26 13.14 1.95
C ILE A 31 2.07 12.29 0.96
N ASP A 32 1.49 11.21 0.45
CA ASP A 32 2.18 10.27 -0.43
C ASP A 32 2.03 10.68 -1.90
N GLN A 33 3.08 10.49 -2.68
CA GLN A 33 3.19 10.93 -4.08
C GLN A 33 3.84 9.86 -4.98
N PRO A 34 3.63 9.93 -6.31
CA PRO A 34 4.27 9.00 -7.23
C PRO A 34 5.79 9.00 -7.09
N GLY A 35 6.37 7.81 -6.96
CA GLY A 35 7.81 7.61 -6.81
C GLY A 35 8.27 7.34 -5.38
N ASP A 36 7.44 7.58 -4.37
CA ASP A 36 7.76 7.29 -2.97
C ASP A 36 8.05 5.79 -2.75
N ASP A 37 8.93 5.53 -1.79
CA ASP A 37 9.32 4.16 -1.41
C ASP A 37 8.29 3.47 -0.53
N GLU A 38 7.38 4.22 0.09
CA GLU A 38 6.23 3.70 0.81
C GLU A 38 4.98 4.56 0.54
N VAL A 39 3.82 3.90 0.44
CA VAL A 39 2.54 4.57 0.20
C VAL A 39 1.45 3.90 1.01
N LEU A 40 0.64 4.69 1.73
CA LEU A 40 -0.42 4.22 2.60
C LEU A 40 -1.81 4.44 1.97
N VAL A 41 -2.63 3.40 1.98
CA VAL A 41 -4.08 3.50 1.77
C VAL A 41 -4.78 3.52 3.13
N GLU A 42 -5.50 4.60 3.42
CA GLU A 42 -6.12 4.87 4.71
C GLU A 42 -7.50 4.22 4.82
N ALA A 43 -7.57 3.12 5.56
CA ALA A 43 -8.83 2.44 5.82
C ALA A 43 -9.69 3.22 6.85
N PRO A 44 -11.03 3.22 6.71
CA PRO A 44 -11.90 3.76 7.74
C PRO A 44 -11.76 2.96 9.04
N GLY A 45 -11.73 3.64 10.19
CA GLY A 45 -11.73 2.97 11.49
C GLY A 45 -12.97 2.07 11.63
N PRO A 46 -12.86 0.82 12.13
CA PRO A 46 -11.73 0.24 12.85
C PRO A 46 -10.69 -0.51 12.00
N VAL A 47 -10.85 -0.53 10.68
CA VAL A 47 -10.08 -1.34 9.75
C VAL A 47 -8.62 -0.88 9.70
N LEU A 48 -7.73 -1.80 9.33
CA LEU A 48 -6.30 -1.57 9.21
C LEU A 48 -5.98 -0.93 7.86
N GLY A 49 -5.10 0.07 7.84
CA GLY A 49 -4.58 0.63 6.59
C GLY A 49 -3.70 -0.37 5.84
N LEU A 50 -3.54 -0.17 4.53
CA LEU A 50 -2.64 -0.95 3.70
C LEU A 50 -1.40 -0.12 3.38
N LEU A 51 -0.24 -0.54 3.88
CA LEU A 51 1.04 0.12 3.60
C LEU A 51 1.76 -0.67 2.51
N PHE A 52 2.05 -0.03 1.38
CA PHE A 52 2.82 -0.60 0.29
C PHE A 52 4.26 -0.12 0.39
N VAL A 53 5.24 -1.02 0.33
CA VAL A 53 6.66 -0.69 0.45
C VAL A 53 7.42 -1.22 -0.75
N ARG A 54 8.31 -0.39 -1.29
CA ARG A 54 9.15 -0.72 -2.44
C ARG A 54 10.19 -1.75 -2.04
N VAL A 55 10.26 -2.83 -2.81
CA VAL A 55 11.37 -3.78 -2.77
C VAL A 55 12.05 -3.83 -4.13
N SER A 56 13.38 -3.78 -4.12
CA SER A 56 14.20 -3.73 -5.35
C SER A 56 14.28 -5.07 -6.07
N GLU A 57 13.89 -6.16 -5.41
CA GLU A 57 14.01 -7.51 -5.97
C GLU A 57 12.66 -7.94 -6.55
N PRO A 58 12.56 -8.20 -7.87
CA PRO A 58 11.39 -8.88 -8.40
C PRO A 58 11.34 -10.26 -7.77
N LEU A 59 10.25 -10.58 -7.08
CA LEU A 59 9.95 -11.95 -6.71
C LEU A 59 10.04 -12.80 -7.98
N SER A 60 11.04 -13.68 -8.04
CA SER A 60 11.06 -14.79 -8.99
C SER A 60 9.95 -15.75 -8.57
N ALA A 61 8.69 -15.36 -8.81
CA ALA A 61 7.55 -16.21 -8.55
C ALA A 61 7.67 -17.42 -9.46
N LYS A 62 7.89 -18.58 -8.84
CA LYS A 62 7.76 -19.88 -9.48
C LYS A 62 6.26 -20.17 -9.54
N ASN A 63 5.65 -20.00 -10.71
CA ASN A 63 4.32 -20.51 -11.07
C ASN A 63 4.45 -21.32 -12.35
#